data_AF-A0A8T0VXU7-F1
#
_entry.id   AF-A0A8T0VXU7-F1
#
_cell.length_a   1.000
_cell.length_b   1.000
_cell.length_c   1.000
_cell.angle_alpha   90.00
_cell.angle_beta   90.00
_cell.angle_gamma   90.00
#
_symmetry.space_group_name_H-M   'P 1'
#
loop_
_entity.id
_entity.type
_entity.pdbx_description
1 polymer ?
#
loop_
_entity_poly.entity_id
_entity_poly.type
_entity_poly.pdbx_seq_one_letter_code
_entity_poly.pdbx_strand_id
1 'polypeptide(L)'
;MLDLQETSMLNPLRVMVINDMLYLIHVKGLAEHASPKERSQRQLAFVDLEKSCCELLTNIEANDTVLELVSIQDRFSAKFPVEAAVDVPVIRPGIAKQMSGLPERTIDAECTDNHVDNRTLLVVDLSSFLETAQITLPSLNGWLLNYPVTYLFRNGSDEAAIQNLSKHSLHIYRVYVCGSCQSGAKQSEEELMSFSVPCGLSTKRHEEPWAKSFIARMNEKLRRCSQVWTSMRLEVKVFHSQSQVIVL
;
A
#
# COMPACT_ATOMS: atom_id res chain seq x y z
N MET A 1 3.16 -21.29 -21.64
CA MET A 1 1.69 -21.28 -21.47
C MET A 1 1.48 -21.40 -19.98
N LEU A 2 1.10 -20.33 -19.29
CA LEU A 2 0.90 -20.36 -17.83
C LEU A 2 -0.34 -21.20 -17.51
N ASP A 3 -0.30 -21.96 -16.42
CA ASP A 3 -1.44 -22.81 -16.01
C ASP A 3 -2.67 -21.95 -15.65
N LEU A 4 -3.87 -22.53 -15.77
CA LEU A 4 -5.15 -21.83 -15.49
C LEU A 4 -5.22 -21.27 -14.06
N GLN A 5 -4.50 -21.91 -13.13
CA GLN A 5 -4.38 -21.47 -11.74
C GLN A 5 -3.42 -20.28 -11.59
N GLU A 6 -2.30 -20.28 -12.31
CA GLU A 6 -1.33 -19.16 -12.28
C GLU A 6 -1.92 -17.90 -12.91
N THR A 7 -2.65 -18.04 -14.02
CA THR A 7 -3.37 -16.93 -14.65
C THR A 7 -4.43 -16.33 -13.71
N SER A 8 -5.14 -17.16 -12.94
CA SER A 8 -6.11 -16.66 -11.94
C SER A 8 -5.46 -15.86 -10.79
N MET A 9 -4.23 -16.18 -10.40
CA MET A 9 -3.49 -15.48 -9.34
C MET A 9 -2.93 -14.14 -9.79
N LEU A 10 -2.61 -14.00 -11.08
CA LEU A 10 -2.07 -12.77 -11.67
C LEU A 10 -3.16 -11.80 -12.13
N ASN A 11 -4.39 -12.29 -12.35
CA ASN A 11 -5.53 -11.48 -12.76
C ASN A 11 -5.83 -10.26 -11.87
N PRO A 12 -5.58 -10.26 -10.54
CA PRO A 12 -5.74 -9.06 -9.71
C PRO A 12 -4.56 -8.09 -9.74
N LEU A 13 -3.43 -8.44 -10.38
CA LEU A 13 -2.23 -7.60 -10.42
C LEU A 13 -2.33 -6.54 -11.52
N ARG A 14 -1.96 -5.31 -11.20
CA ARG A 14 -1.92 -4.18 -12.13
C ARG A 14 -0.63 -3.39 -11.93
N VAL A 15 -0.17 -2.74 -12.98
CA VAL A 15 0.85 -1.71 -12.91
C VAL A 15 0.15 -0.39 -12.62
N MET A 16 0.54 0.28 -11.55
CA MET A 16 0.06 1.60 -11.21
C MET A 16 1.16 2.62 -11.46
N VAL A 17 0.82 3.72 -12.12
CA VAL A 17 1.73 4.83 -12.42
C VAL A 17 1.34 6.02 -11.55
N ILE A 18 2.31 6.61 -10.86
CA ILE A 18 2.16 7.87 -10.13
C ILE A 18 3.37 8.73 -10.49
N ASN A 19 3.13 9.83 -11.22
CA ASN A 19 4.20 10.64 -11.80
C ASN A 19 5.16 9.73 -12.59
N ASP A 20 6.46 9.77 -12.27
CA ASP A 20 7.47 8.94 -12.93
C ASP A 20 7.70 7.57 -12.25
N MET A 21 6.89 7.20 -11.25
CA MET A 21 7.06 5.96 -10.46
C MET A 21 6.09 4.85 -10.87
N LEU A 22 6.60 3.62 -10.90
CA LEU A 22 5.85 2.41 -11.23
C LEU A 22 5.69 1.50 -10.00
N TYR A 23 4.46 1.04 -9.77
CA TYR A 23 4.12 0.12 -8.69
C TYR A 23 3.42 -1.10 -9.25
N LEU A 24 3.80 -2.29 -8.80
CA LEU A 24 3.00 -3.49 -9.01
C LEU A 24 2.03 -3.64 -7.84
N ILE A 25 0.74 -3.52 -8.12
CA ILE A 25 -0.32 -3.56 -7.09
C ILE A 25 -1.21 -4.77 -7.27
N HIS A 26 -1.71 -5.30 -6.15
CA HIS A 26 -2.86 -6.20 -6.15
C HIS A 26 -4.12 -5.38 -5.87
N VAL A 27 -5.02 -5.25 -6.84
CA VAL A 27 -6.17 -4.32 -6.77
C VAL A 27 -7.00 -4.53 -5.50
N LYS A 28 -7.39 -5.76 -5.20
CA LYS A 28 -8.13 -6.09 -3.97
C LYS A 28 -7.33 -5.78 -2.69
N GLY A 29 -6.03 -6.04 -2.68
CA GLY A 29 -5.18 -5.76 -1.52
C GLY A 29 -5.03 -4.27 -1.27
N LEU A 30 -4.95 -3.46 -2.34
CA LEU A 30 -4.92 -1.99 -2.25
C LEU A 30 -6.29 -1.43 -1.82
N ALA A 31 -7.39 -1.97 -2.34
CA ALA A 31 -8.75 -1.63 -1.94
C ALA A 31 -8.97 -1.87 -0.43
N GLU A 32 -8.64 -3.08 0.04
CA GLU A 32 -8.67 -3.42 1.46
C GLU A 32 -7.77 -2.47 2.25
N HIS A 33 -6.55 -2.20 1.76
CA HIS A 33 -5.60 -1.30 2.39
C HIS A 33 -6.12 0.13 2.57
N ALA A 34 -6.82 0.68 1.59
CA ALA A 34 -7.39 2.02 1.64
C ALA A 34 -8.70 2.08 2.46
N SER A 35 -9.40 0.95 2.62
CA SER A 35 -10.74 0.92 3.21
C SER A 35 -10.81 1.55 4.62
N PRO A 36 -11.91 2.27 4.95
CA PRO A 36 -12.08 2.88 6.27
C PRO A 36 -11.92 1.89 7.43
N LYS A 37 -12.47 0.68 7.27
CA LYS A 37 -12.39 -0.39 8.27
C LYS A 37 -10.95 -0.78 8.59
N GLU A 38 -10.13 -1.01 7.57
CA GLU A 38 -8.72 -1.38 7.75
C GLU A 38 -7.91 -0.22 8.32
N ARG A 39 -8.16 1.02 7.89
CA ARG A 39 -7.49 2.21 8.43
C ARG A 39 -7.70 2.33 9.94
N SER A 40 -8.93 2.17 10.42
CA SER A 40 -9.22 2.22 11.87
C SER A 40 -8.55 1.10 12.66
N GLN A 41 -8.38 -0.09 12.08
CA GLN A 41 -7.77 -1.23 12.77
C GLN A 41 -6.24 -1.17 12.83
N ARG A 42 -5.60 -0.52 11.85
CA ARG A 42 -4.14 -0.57 11.68
C ARG A 42 -3.35 0.23 12.69
N GLN A 43 -3.97 1.20 13.37
CA GLN A 43 -3.25 2.11 14.26
C GLN A 43 -2.00 2.66 13.58
N LEU A 44 -2.14 3.12 12.33
CA LEU A 44 -1.04 3.71 11.58
C LEU A 44 -0.50 4.90 12.36
N ALA A 45 0.83 4.99 12.42
CA ALA A 45 1.49 6.10 13.07
C ALA A 45 2.12 7.01 12.01
N PHE A 46 1.94 8.31 12.16
CA PHE A 46 2.54 9.28 11.26
C PHE A 46 3.60 10.07 11.98
N VAL A 47 4.70 10.41 11.32
CA VAL A 47 5.73 11.28 11.86
C VAL A 47 5.79 12.53 11.01
N ASP A 48 5.49 13.67 11.63
CA ASP A 48 5.65 14.97 10.99
C ASP A 48 7.14 15.33 10.92
N LEU A 49 7.69 15.40 9.70
CA LEU A 49 9.09 15.79 9.48
C LEU A 49 9.27 17.28 9.23
N GLU A 50 8.20 18.06 9.06
CA GLU A 50 8.30 19.52 8.90
C GLU A 50 8.67 20.19 10.22
N LYS A 51 8.33 19.54 11.34
CA LYS A 51 8.67 19.99 12.69
C LYS A 51 10.03 19.46 13.13
N SER A 52 10.80 20.32 13.80
CA SER A 52 12.13 19.99 14.33
C SER A 52 12.10 18.93 15.42
N CYS A 53 11.02 18.87 16.20
CA CYS A 53 10.71 17.76 17.09
C CYS A 53 9.81 16.81 16.31
N CYS A 54 10.36 15.73 15.76
CA CYS A 54 9.56 14.70 15.12
C CYS A 54 8.52 14.20 16.14
N GLU A 55 7.23 14.36 15.83
CA GLU A 55 6.13 13.97 16.69
C GLU A 55 5.34 12.82 16.07
N LEU A 56 4.99 11.83 16.88
CA LEU A 56 4.09 10.77 16.45
C LEU A 56 2.65 11.28 16.48
N LEU A 57 2.08 11.51 15.30
CA LEU A 57 0.70 11.93 15.17
C LEU A 57 -0.20 10.70 15.34
N THR A 58 -0.92 10.68 16.46
CA THR A 58 -1.93 9.67 16.78
C THR A 58 -3.35 10.21 16.62
N ASN A 59 -3.52 11.53 16.58
CA ASN A 59 -4.79 12.19 16.30
C ASN A 59 -4.74 12.83 14.89
N ILE A 60 -5.60 12.32 14.01
CA ILE A 60 -5.71 12.71 12.60
C ILE A 60 -6.22 14.15 12.43
N GLU A 61 -6.99 14.67 13.40
CA GLU A 61 -7.77 15.90 13.24
C GLU A 61 -6.93 17.19 13.33
N ALA A 62 -5.68 17.12 13.82
CA ALA A 62 -4.87 18.30 14.12
C ALA A 62 -3.77 18.60 13.08
N ASN A 63 -3.64 17.80 12.01
CA ASN A 63 -2.56 17.96 11.04
C ASN A 63 -3.10 17.90 9.62
N ASP A 64 -2.99 19.03 8.91
CA ASP A 64 -3.47 19.18 7.54
C ASP A 64 -2.84 18.17 6.55
N THR A 65 -1.58 17.78 6.75
CA THR A 65 -0.89 16.79 5.91
C THR A 65 -1.47 15.38 6.13
N VAL A 66 -1.87 15.06 7.37
CA VAL A 66 -2.58 13.81 7.66
C VAL A 66 -3.98 13.83 7.03
N LEU A 67 -4.71 14.96 7.13
CA LEU A 67 -6.03 15.12 6.51
C LEU A 67 -5.96 14.96 4.99
N GLU A 68 -4.93 15.53 4.35
CA GLU A 68 -4.69 15.35 2.93
C GLU A 68 -4.42 13.88 2.57
N LEU A 69 -3.56 13.18 3.33
CA LEU A 69 -3.32 11.74 3.13
C LEU A 69 -4.62 10.93 3.28
N VAL A 70 -5.46 11.25 4.26
CA VAL A 70 -6.76 10.60 4.47
C VAL A 70 -7.69 10.84 3.27
N SER A 71 -7.73 12.06 2.74
CA SER A 71 -8.48 12.40 1.52
C SER A 71 -7.99 11.59 0.32
N ILE A 72 -6.68 11.42 0.17
CA ILE A 72 -6.08 10.56 -0.87
C ILE A 72 -6.54 9.10 -0.67
N GLN A 73 -6.45 8.57 0.54
CA GLN A 73 -6.92 7.21 0.87
C GLN A 73 -8.41 7.01 0.54
N ASP A 74 -9.24 8.02 0.76
CA ASP A 74 -10.67 7.97 0.42
C ASP A 74 -10.87 7.92 -1.10
N ARG A 75 -10.11 8.70 -1.88
CA ARG A 75 -10.12 8.64 -3.35
C ARG A 75 -9.67 7.26 -3.85
N PHE A 76 -8.65 6.66 -3.24
CA PHE A 76 -8.23 5.29 -3.54
C PHE A 76 -9.34 4.28 -3.25
N SER A 77 -10.00 4.40 -2.10
CA SER A 77 -11.14 3.54 -1.72
C SER A 77 -12.31 3.66 -2.68
N ALA A 78 -12.59 4.88 -3.17
CA ALA A 78 -13.65 5.13 -4.14
C ALA A 78 -13.32 4.55 -5.52
N LYS A 79 -12.05 4.63 -5.95
CA LYS A 79 -11.59 4.07 -7.24
C LYS A 79 -11.54 2.54 -7.23
N PHE A 80 -11.21 1.96 -6.08
CA PHE A 80 -11.12 0.51 -5.89
C PHE A 80 -12.06 0.09 -4.75
N PRO A 81 -13.38 0.01 -5.00
CA PRO A 81 -14.31 -0.42 -3.97
C PRO A 81 -14.02 -1.86 -3.58
N VAL A 82 -13.95 -2.12 -2.27
CA VAL A 82 -13.96 -3.49 -1.77
C VAL A 82 -15.37 -4.02 -2.04
N GLU A 83 -15.50 -4.94 -3.00
CA GLU A 83 -16.76 -5.67 -3.22
C GLU A 83 -17.21 -6.25 -1.87
N ALA A 84 -18.32 -5.72 -1.34
CA ALA A 84 -19.03 -6.42 -0.29
C ALA A 84 -19.33 -7.82 -0.86
N ALA A 85 -19.13 -8.87 -0.06
CA ALA A 85 -19.50 -10.22 -0.44
C ALA A 85 -21.01 -10.25 -0.73
N VAL A 86 -21.39 -9.92 -1.95
CA VAL A 86 -22.69 -10.21 -2.52
C VAL A 86 -22.51 -11.56 -3.16
N ASP A 87 -23.30 -12.54 -2.71
CA ASP A 87 -23.42 -13.85 -3.34
C ASP A 87 -23.78 -13.66 -4.81
N VAL A 88 -22.76 -13.59 -5.68
CA VAL A 88 -22.97 -13.65 -7.13
C VAL A 88 -23.12 -15.13 -7.47
N PRO A 89 -24.24 -15.55 -8.08
CA PRO A 89 -24.47 -16.95 -8.39
C PRO A 89 -23.39 -17.42 -9.37
N VAL A 90 -22.79 -18.57 -9.04
CA VAL A 90 -21.82 -19.28 -9.87
C VAL A 90 -22.41 -19.49 -11.26
N ILE A 91 -21.99 -18.68 -12.23
CA ILE A 91 -22.33 -18.90 -13.64
C ILE A 91 -21.54 -20.14 -14.09
N ARG A 92 -22.25 -21.26 -14.23
CA ARG A 92 -21.75 -22.45 -14.93
C ARG A 92 -21.56 -22.11 -16.42
N PRO A 93 -20.46 -22.56 -17.05
CA PRO A 93 -20.24 -22.31 -18.47
C PRO A 93 -21.19 -23.17 -19.30
N GLY A 94 -21.98 -22.53 -20.17
CA GLY A 94 -22.94 -23.21 -21.04
C GLY A 94 -23.15 -22.47 -22.37
N ILE A 95 -22.36 -22.88 -23.37
CA ILE A 95 -22.65 -23.02 -24.82
C ILE A 95 -23.41 -21.87 -25.52
N ALA A 96 -22.71 -21.30 -26.50
CA ALA A 96 -23.14 -20.27 -27.44
C ALA A 96 -24.45 -20.57 -28.19
N LYS A 97 -25.24 -19.50 -28.44
CA LYS A 97 -26.07 -19.38 -29.64
C LYS A 97 -26.25 -17.90 -30.01
N GLN A 98 -25.79 -17.54 -31.21
CA GLN A 98 -26.05 -16.27 -31.88
C GLN A 98 -27.54 -16.15 -32.29
N MET A 99 -28.08 -14.92 -32.33
CA MET A 99 -28.45 -14.22 -33.58
C MET A 99 -29.30 -12.95 -33.35
N SER A 100 -28.90 -11.90 -34.09
CA SER A 100 -29.75 -11.00 -34.90
C SER A 100 -30.61 -9.88 -34.26
N GLY A 101 -30.32 -8.63 -34.67
CA GLY A 101 -31.34 -7.66 -35.10
C GLY A 101 -31.19 -6.20 -34.61
N LEU A 102 -30.71 -5.29 -35.47
CA LEU A 102 -30.88 -3.82 -35.37
C LEU A 102 -32.14 -3.40 -36.18
N PRO A 103 -32.75 -2.22 -35.95
CA PRO A 103 -32.31 -1.01 -36.67
C PRO A 103 -32.33 0.31 -35.86
N GLU A 104 -31.68 1.31 -36.46
CA GLU A 104 -31.29 2.66 -36.03
C GLU A 104 -32.41 3.64 -35.63
N ARG A 105 -32.06 4.65 -34.81
CA ARG A 105 -32.33 6.09 -35.06
C ARG A 105 -31.48 7.01 -34.16
N THR A 106 -30.83 7.98 -34.81
CA THR A 106 -30.11 9.19 -34.32
C THR A 106 -31.04 10.09 -33.47
N ILE A 107 -30.60 10.95 -32.51
CA ILE A 107 -29.63 12.07 -32.58
C ILE A 107 -29.21 12.52 -31.14
N ASP A 108 -27.94 12.92 -31.00
CA ASP A 108 -27.29 13.90 -30.09
C ASP A 108 -27.22 13.78 -28.54
N ALA A 109 -25.94 13.83 -28.10
CA ALA A 109 -25.37 14.48 -26.92
C ALA A 109 -25.58 13.86 -25.52
N GLU A 110 -24.72 12.91 -25.17
CA GLU A 110 -23.93 12.96 -23.92
C GLU A 110 -22.77 11.96 -24.02
N CYS A 111 -21.55 12.41 -23.71
CA CYS A 111 -20.37 11.57 -23.71
C CYS A 111 -20.37 10.69 -22.45
N THR A 112 -21.29 9.72 -22.39
CA THR A 112 -21.18 8.57 -21.50
C THR A 112 -20.42 7.49 -22.25
N ASP A 113 -19.11 7.44 -22.03
CA ASP A 113 -18.26 6.31 -22.44
C ASP A 113 -18.62 5.08 -21.60
N ASN A 114 -19.75 4.46 -21.94
CA ASN A 114 -20.22 3.18 -21.43
C ASN A 114 -20.17 2.16 -22.57
N HIS A 115 -19.00 1.97 -23.17
CA HIS A 115 -18.65 0.71 -23.84
C HIS A 115 -17.16 0.70 -24.19
N VAL A 116 -16.33 0.13 -23.32
CA VAL A 116 -14.94 -0.19 -23.70
C VAL A 116 -14.62 -1.61 -23.26
N ASP A 117 -14.13 -2.36 -24.24
CA ASP A 117 -13.69 -3.74 -24.18
C ASP A 117 -13.15 -4.19 -22.82
N ASN A 118 -13.51 -5.42 -22.44
CA ASN A 118 -12.98 -6.18 -21.32
C ASN A 118 -11.51 -6.61 -21.55
N ARG A 119 -10.66 -5.68 -22.00
CA ARG A 119 -9.24 -5.67 -21.74
C ARG A 119 -9.07 -4.78 -20.51
N THR A 120 -9.20 -5.39 -19.33
CA THR A 120 -8.75 -4.77 -18.08
C THR A 120 -7.40 -4.12 -18.32
N LEU A 121 -7.37 -2.79 -18.34
CA LEU A 121 -6.14 -2.03 -18.52
C LEU A 121 -5.15 -2.53 -17.47
N LEU A 122 -4.06 -3.14 -17.93
CA LEU A 122 -2.98 -3.61 -17.07
C LEU A 122 -2.34 -2.44 -16.32
N VAL A 123 -2.47 -1.23 -16.86
CA VAL A 123 -1.89 0.00 -16.36
C VAL A 123 -2.98 0.92 -15.81
N VAL A 124 -2.82 1.39 -14.57
CA VAL A 124 -3.67 2.38 -13.92
C VAL A 124 -2.83 3.62 -13.66
N ASP A 125 -3.11 4.72 -14.37
CA ASP A 125 -2.48 6.01 -14.10
C ASP A 125 -3.26 6.76 -13.01
N LEU A 126 -2.54 7.21 -11.99
CA LEU A 126 -3.01 8.01 -10.86
C LEU A 126 -2.23 9.32 -10.70
N SER A 127 -1.44 9.73 -11.68
CA SER A 127 -0.70 11.00 -11.62
C SER A 127 -1.65 12.18 -11.39
N SER A 128 -2.77 12.20 -12.09
CA SER A 128 -3.83 13.21 -11.91
C SER A 128 -4.53 13.17 -10.55
N PHE A 129 -4.47 12.05 -9.82
CA PHE A 129 -5.01 11.98 -8.46
C PHE A 129 -4.20 12.83 -7.48
N LEU A 130 -2.94 13.11 -7.82
CA LEU A 130 -1.96 13.76 -6.97
C LEU A 130 -1.46 15.09 -7.55
N GLU A 131 -1.92 15.50 -8.74
CA GLU A 131 -1.54 16.77 -9.37
C GLU A 131 -1.71 17.99 -8.45
N THR A 132 -2.77 18.00 -7.63
CA THR A 132 -3.04 19.09 -6.68
C THR A 132 -2.55 18.80 -5.26
N ALA A 133 -1.99 17.62 -5.01
CA ALA A 133 -1.62 17.19 -3.67
C ALA A 133 -0.34 17.88 -3.22
N GLN A 134 -0.33 18.37 -1.98
CA GLN A 134 0.83 18.99 -1.35
C GLN A 134 1.70 17.95 -0.64
N ILE A 135 1.18 16.77 -0.31
CA ILE A 135 1.97 15.66 0.21
C ILE A 135 3.03 15.21 -0.79
N THR A 136 4.23 14.91 -0.29
CA THR A 136 5.31 14.41 -1.16
C THR A 136 5.13 12.95 -1.55
N LEU A 137 5.74 12.56 -2.67
CA LEU A 137 5.74 11.17 -3.12
C LEU A 137 6.43 10.21 -2.12
N PRO A 138 7.57 10.56 -1.46
CA PRO A 138 8.13 9.75 -0.38
C PRO A 138 7.14 9.50 0.78
N SER A 139 6.36 10.50 1.17
CA SER A 139 5.31 10.33 2.18
C SER A 139 4.22 9.35 1.72
N LEU A 140 3.79 9.47 0.47
CA LEU A 140 2.83 8.53 -0.09
C LEU A 140 3.39 7.10 -0.21
N ASN A 141 4.67 6.96 -0.56
CA ASN A 141 5.35 5.67 -0.68
C ASN A 141 5.34 4.89 0.63
N GLY A 142 5.57 5.57 1.77
CA GLY A 142 5.51 4.90 3.06
C GLY A 142 4.15 4.25 3.32
N TRP A 143 3.07 4.92 2.92
CA TRP A 143 1.72 4.35 3.00
C TRP A 143 1.49 3.23 1.98
N LEU A 144 1.82 3.45 0.70
CA LEU A 144 1.64 2.48 -0.39
C LEU A 144 2.40 1.16 -0.14
N LEU A 145 3.60 1.24 0.43
CA LEU A 145 4.44 0.08 0.79
C LEU A 145 3.99 -0.59 2.10
N ASN A 146 2.88 -0.12 2.68
CA ASN A 146 2.25 -0.69 3.87
C ASN A 146 3.15 -0.64 5.11
N TYR A 147 3.97 0.41 5.24
CA TYR A 147 4.73 0.67 6.44
C TYR A 147 3.80 1.06 7.60
N PRO A 148 4.07 0.60 8.82
CA PRO A 148 3.24 0.92 9.98
C PRO A 148 3.50 2.33 10.52
N VAL A 149 4.67 2.91 10.17
CA VAL A 149 5.05 4.29 10.46
C VAL A 149 5.35 4.99 9.15
N THR A 150 4.70 6.11 8.88
CA THR A 150 4.86 6.89 7.64
C THR A 150 5.34 8.30 7.95
N TYR A 151 6.40 8.72 7.28
CA TYR A 151 6.93 10.07 7.39
C TYR A 151 6.12 11.03 6.52
N LEU A 152 5.66 12.13 7.09
CA LEU A 152 4.81 13.12 6.43
C LEU A 152 5.54 14.44 6.32
N PHE A 153 5.56 15.00 5.12
CA PHE A 153 6.01 16.35 4.82
C PHE A 153 5.42 16.78 3.47
N ARG A 154 5.43 18.09 3.19
CA ARG A 154 4.89 18.65 1.96
C ARG A 154 5.95 18.97 0.94
N ASN A 155 5.50 19.13 -0.30
CA ASN A 155 6.32 19.59 -1.42
C ASN A 155 6.98 20.92 -1.06
N GLY A 156 8.29 21.01 -1.27
CA GLY A 156 9.09 22.18 -0.87
C GLY A 156 9.67 22.12 0.54
N SER A 157 9.31 21.11 1.34
CA SER A 157 9.87 20.87 2.69
C SER A 157 10.96 19.78 2.71
N ASP A 158 11.44 19.30 1.56
CA ASP A 158 12.33 18.14 1.46
C ASP A 158 13.63 18.30 2.27
N GLU A 159 14.30 19.45 2.13
CA GLU A 159 15.53 19.75 2.85
C GLU A 159 15.32 19.79 4.36
N ALA A 160 14.23 20.42 4.82
CA ALA A 160 13.88 20.50 6.22
C ALA A 160 13.56 19.11 6.78
N ALA A 161 12.82 18.29 6.04
CA ALA A 161 12.47 16.93 6.41
C ALA A 161 13.71 16.04 6.56
N ILE A 162 14.62 16.09 5.59
CA ILE A 162 15.91 15.38 5.63
C ILE A 162 16.75 15.84 6.82
N GLN A 163 16.87 17.15 7.01
CA GLN A 163 17.67 17.73 8.09
C GLN A 163 17.09 17.34 9.45
N ASN A 164 15.77 17.39 9.62
CA ASN A 164 15.11 17.00 10.86
C ASN A 164 15.32 15.51 11.15
N LEU A 165 15.11 14.64 10.16
CA LEU A 165 15.34 13.21 10.34
C LEU A 165 16.80 12.88 10.68
N SER A 166 17.77 13.57 10.06
CA SER A 166 19.20 13.36 10.31
C SER A 166 19.66 13.68 11.74
N LYS A 167 18.88 14.47 12.48
CA LYS A 167 19.17 14.79 13.90
C LYS A 167 18.83 13.61 14.83
N HIS A 168 18.17 12.58 14.33
CA HIS A 168 17.72 11.45 15.13
C HIS A 168 18.54 10.18 14.83
N SER A 169 18.84 9.42 15.89
CA SER A 169 19.17 7.99 15.72
C SER A 169 17.89 7.24 15.32
N LEU A 170 18.04 6.22 14.49
CA LEU A 170 16.92 5.48 13.93
C LEU A 170 16.92 4.03 14.42
N HIS A 171 15.74 3.52 14.76
CA HIS A 171 15.49 2.08 14.78
C HIS A 171 15.18 1.62 13.37
N ILE A 172 15.99 0.71 12.85
CA ILE A 172 15.77 0.03 11.57
C ILE A 172 15.08 -1.29 11.86
N TYR A 173 13.80 -1.35 11.49
CA TYR A 173 12.99 -2.56 11.55
C TYR A 173 13.19 -3.34 10.26
N ARG A 174 13.50 -4.63 10.39
CA ARG A 174 13.67 -5.55 9.26
C ARG A 174 12.75 -6.74 9.44
N VAL A 175 11.92 -6.97 8.44
CA VAL A 175 11.02 -8.12 8.39
C VAL A 175 11.67 -9.18 7.54
N TYR A 176 11.93 -10.31 8.16
CA TYR A 176 12.49 -11.49 7.54
C TYR A 176 11.40 -12.55 7.37
N VAL A 177 11.41 -13.27 6.25
CA VAL A 177 10.49 -14.38 5.96
C VAL A 177 11.26 -15.62 5.52
N CYS A 178 10.71 -16.79 5.82
CA CYS A 178 11.24 -18.06 5.34
C CYS A 178 10.28 -18.66 4.31
N GLY A 179 10.80 -19.06 3.15
CA GLY A 179 10.01 -19.73 2.12
C GLY A 179 9.66 -21.18 2.47
N SER A 180 8.51 -21.66 1.99
CA SER A 180 8.15 -23.08 2.05
C SER A 180 8.89 -23.85 0.95
N CYS A 181 10.04 -24.44 1.25
CA CYS A 181 10.74 -25.33 0.31
C CYS A 181 9.98 -26.65 0.15
N GLN A 182 9.51 -26.95 -1.06
CA GLN A 182 8.93 -28.26 -1.41
C GLN A 182 10.00 -29.28 -1.88
N SER A 183 11.20 -28.83 -2.22
CA SER A 183 12.35 -29.69 -2.53
C SER A 183 13.46 -29.43 -1.51
N GLY A 184 14.29 -30.45 -1.20
CA GLY A 184 15.24 -30.51 -0.08
C GLY A 184 16.38 -29.48 -0.02
N ALA A 185 16.20 -28.29 -0.59
CA ALA A 185 17.05 -27.13 -0.34
C ALA A 185 16.85 -26.60 1.10
N LYS A 186 17.92 -26.06 1.70
CA LYS A 186 17.84 -25.38 3.00
C LYS A 186 16.89 -24.19 2.87
N GLN A 187 15.94 -24.10 3.79
CA GLN A 187 15.14 -22.89 3.97
C GLN A 187 16.11 -21.73 4.29
N SER A 188 16.15 -20.73 3.42
CA SER A 188 16.86 -19.47 3.66
C SER A 188 15.88 -18.41 4.11
N GLU A 189 16.31 -17.62 5.08
CA GLU A 189 15.59 -16.44 5.54
C GLU A 189 15.92 -15.26 4.61
N GLU A 190 14.90 -14.58 4.09
CA GLU A 190 15.03 -13.46 3.16
C GLU A 190 14.42 -12.18 3.77
N GLU A 191 15.04 -11.02 3.51
CA GLU A 191 14.48 -9.74 3.95
C GLU A 191 13.32 -9.34 3.03
N LEU A 192 12.10 -9.33 3.57
CA LEU A 192 10.89 -8.95 2.85
C LEU A 192 10.76 -7.43 2.74
N MET A 193 11.04 -6.73 3.83
CA MET A 193 10.99 -5.26 3.88
C MET A 193 11.76 -4.73 5.07
N SER A 194 12.17 -3.47 4.98
CA SER A 194 12.67 -2.71 6.10
C SER A 194 12.12 -1.29 6.10
N PHE A 195 12.01 -0.73 7.30
CA PHE A 195 11.57 0.65 7.52
C PHE A 195 12.30 1.23 8.74
N SER A 196 12.35 2.56 8.81
CA SER A 196 13.00 3.26 9.91
C SER A 196 11.98 3.99 10.78
N VAL A 197 12.32 4.18 12.05
CA VAL A 197 11.56 5.02 12.99
C VAL A 197 12.55 5.76 13.89
N PRO A 198 12.39 7.07 14.17
CA PRO A 198 13.23 7.76 15.14
C PRO A 198 13.21 7.04 16.49
N CYS A 199 14.39 6.82 17.09
CA CYS A 199 14.51 6.07 18.35
C CYS A 199 13.64 6.66 19.46
N GLY A 200 13.53 7.99 19.54
CA GLY A 200 12.70 8.70 20.51
C GLY A 200 11.20 8.42 20.36
N LEU A 201 10.74 8.02 19.17
CA LEU A 201 9.35 7.68 18.87
C LEU A 201 9.07 6.17 18.94
N SER A 202 10.09 5.37 19.25
CA SER A 202 10.05 3.91 19.24
C SER A 202 10.72 3.35 20.49
N THR A 203 10.44 3.96 21.65
CA THR A 203 11.08 3.61 22.92
C THR A 203 10.71 2.20 23.39
N LYS A 204 9.47 1.77 23.17
CA LYS A 204 8.97 0.45 23.57
C LYS A 204 9.13 -0.61 22.48
N ARG A 205 9.68 -0.24 21.32
CA ARG A 205 9.97 -1.13 20.18
C ARG A 205 8.79 -2.01 19.78
N HIS A 206 8.89 -3.32 19.96
CA HIS A 206 7.86 -4.29 19.61
C HIS A 206 6.59 -4.17 20.46
N GLU A 207 6.67 -3.44 21.58
CA GLU A 207 5.52 -3.22 22.44
C GLU A 207 4.68 -1.99 22.06
N GLU A 208 5.15 -1.18 21.11
CA GLU A 208 4.38 -0.04 20.61
C GLU A 208 3.05 -0.51 20.00
N PRO A 209 1.94 0.24 20.15
CA PRO A 209 0.64 -0.17 19.63
C PRO A 209 0.65 -0.44 18.11
N TRP A 210 1.29 0.46 17.34
CA TRP A 210 1.47 0.31 15.90
C TRP A 210 2.31 -0.93 15.55
N ALA A 211 3.33 -1.27 16.37
CA ALA A 211 4.20 -2.41 16.13
C ALA A 211 3.46 -3.73 16.39
N LYS A 212 2.68 -3.82 17.47
CA LYS A 212 1.83 -4.97 17.76
C LYS A 212 0.78 -5.20 16.66
N SER A 213 0.10 -4.14 16.24
CA SER A 213 -0.90 -4.21 15.16
C SER A 213 -0.26 -4.65 13.83
N PHE A 214 0.94 -4.14 13.53
CA PHE A 214 1.71 -4.54 12.36
C PHE A 214 2.08 -6.03 12.38
N ILE A 215 2.67 -6.52 13.47
CA ILE A 215 3.07 -7.93 13.60
C ILE A 215 1.85 -8.85 13.51
N ALA A 216 0.75 -8.51 14.19
CA ALA A 216 -0.49 -9.29 14.15
C ALA A 216 -1.03 -9.42 12.71
N ARG A 217 -1.04 -8.32 11.95
CA ARG A 217 -1.46 -8.32 10.54
C ARG A 217 -0.54 -9.14 9.65
N MET A 218 0.77 -9.01 9.83
CA MET A 218 1.73 -9.78 9.04
C MET A 218 1.61 -11.28 9.33
N ASN A 219 1.37 -11.66 10.59
CA ASN A 219 1.10 -13.06 10.95
C ASN A 219 -0.22 -13.58 10.34
N GLU A 220 -1.26 -12.75 10.26
CA GLU A 220 -2.50 -13.15 9.57
C GLU A 220 -2.28 -13.32 8.06
N LYS A 221 -1.49 -12.43 7.43
CA LYS A 221 -1.08 -12.60 6.02
C LYS A 221 -0.26 -13.87 5.82
N LEU A 222 0.68 -14.15 6.71
CA LEU A 222 1.48 -15.38 6.71
C LEU A 222 0.57 -16.62 6.79
N ARG A 223 -0.45 -16.61 7.66
CA ARG A 223 -1.41 -17.71 7.79
C ARG A 223 -2.22 -17.95 6.52
N ARG A 224 -2.57 -16.89 5.78
CA ARG A 224 -3.29 -16.97 4.49
C ARG A 224 -2.41 -17.42 3.32
N CYS A 225 -1.10 -17.23 3.44
CA CYS A 225 -0.11 -17.53 2.41
C CYS A 225 0.92 -18.57 2.88
N SER A 226 0.51 -19.51 3.75
CA SER A 226 1.40 -20.51 4.36
C SER A 226 2.03 -21.48 3.35
N GLN A 227 1.46 -21.55 2.15
CA GLN A 227 1.99 -22.25 0.99
C GLN A 227 3.18 -21.54 0.31
N VAL A 228 3.47 -20.30 0.69
CA VAL A 228 4.61 -19.51 0.18
C VAL A 228 5.61 -19.24 1.29
N TRP A 229 5.12 -18.81 2.47
CA TRP A 229 5.96 -18.45 3.60
C TRP A 229 5.59 -19.27 4.84
N THR A 230 6.59 -19.80 5.55
CA THR A 230 6.38 -20.67 6.73
C THR A 230 6.50 -19.91 8.05
N SER A 231 7.40 -18.94 8.11
CA SER A 231 7.64 -18.14 9.31
C SER A 231 8.05 -16.72 8.96
N MET A 232 7.86 -15.81 9.91
CA MET A 232 8.32 -14.43 9.85
C MET A 232 9.04 -14.05 11.14
N ARG A 233 10.11 -13.25 11.03
CA ARG A 233 10.84 -12.66 12.15
C ARG A 233 10.97 -11.16 11.96
N LEU A 234 10.75 -10.39 13.03
CA LEU A 234 11.02 -8.95 13.05
C LEU A 234 12.31 -8.69 13.84
N GLU A 235 13.28 -8.04 13.20
CA GLU A 235 14.51 -7.60 13.83
C GLU A 235 14.54 -6.07 13.94
N VAL A 236 15.10 -5.56 15.03
CA VAL A 236 15.28 -4.12 15.23
C VAL A 236 16.76 -3.83 15.50
N LYS A 237 17.38 -3.04 14.62
CA LYS A 237 18.75 -2.55 14.77
C LYS A 237 18.75 -1.06 15.05
N VAL A 238 19.72 -0.58 15.82
CA VAL A 238 19.90 0.86 16.04
C VAL A 238 20.91 1.38 15.03
N PHE A 239 20.54 2.44 14.32
CA PHE A 239 21.44 3.23 13.49
C PHE A 239 21.67 4.57 14.19
N HIS A 240 22.91 4.81 14.61
CA HIS A 240 23.30 6.06 15.25
C HIS A 240 23.60 7.10 14.16
N SER A 241 22.97 8.27 14.25
CA SER A 241 23.28 9.37 13.34
C SER A 241 24.71 9.83 13.58
N GLN A 242 25.60 9.60 12.59
CA GLN A 242 26.99 10.07 12.60
C GLN A 242 27.20 11.26 11.66
N SER A 243 26.22 12.16 11.53
CA SER A 243 26.27 13.35 10.65
C SER A 243 26.27 13.04 9.13
N GLN A 244 25.81 11.87 8.71
CA GLN A 244 25.58 11.58 7.28
C GLN A 244 24.12 11.88 6.90
N VAL A 245 23.96 12.43 5.70
CA VAL A 245 22.67 12.78 5.09
C VAL A 245 21.81 11.52 4.94
N ILE A 246 20.59 11.55 5.47
CA ILE A 246 19.58 10.52 5.24
C ILE A 246 18.85 10.88 3.96
N VAL A 247 18.82 9.97 2.99
CA VAL A 247 18.02 10.14 1.77
C VAL A 247 16.64 9.54 2.03
N LEU A 248 15.60 10.37 1.87
CA LEU A 248 14.19 10.01 1.98
C LEU A 248 13.64 9.49 0.64
#